data_AF-A0A1Y2WFS2-F1
#
_entry.id   AF-A0A1Y2WFS2-F1
#
_cell.length_a   1.000
_cell.length_b   1.000
_cell.length_c   1.000
_cell.angle_alpha   90.00
_cell.angle_beta   90.00
_cell.angle_gamma   90.00
#
_symmetry.space_group_name_H-M   'P 1'
#
loop_
_entity.id
_entity.type
_entity.pdbx_description
1 polymer ?
#
loop_
_entity_poly.entity_id
_entity_poly.type
_entity_poly.pdbx_seq_one_letter_code
_entity_poly.pdbx_strand_id
1 'polypeptide(L)'
;MYFTTFFLLATAHVVFAKVQFLGVAIAGGDFGCQIDGTCSLGSTQLPLSNDGVSQMQHFVEDDGVNILRLPISWQFLVNNQLGKPLDSKNLAQYDQLMENCLATGAHCMIDIHNFARWNGGIIGQGGPTDDEFVSLWSQLASKYADNDKVVFELMNEPHDLDVGIWANTCQKVVTAIRKAGATSQMILLPGSNFDSAANLTESGGAEQLLDIKNPDGTTNNLLLDIHKYLDEDNSGTHTQCTTDNADAFTTVASFLREKGRKGFISETGASQDESCITAFCSQNTLINKNSDVFVGLVAWGAGSFDTSYVMSLTPSKKNGGLVDNQLMSQCLVATWVDSTGAVAEDPKPSTPSSASLATTTPTTTATKTSVSGSARASEPVITVQINSDTSVITTSPETSAPTTLLIVTGSPSDESYSIALAKPTTTNSPTQTQTQAPTNATPTGSASSVHISVAIWGFVLLSLIL
;
A
#
# COMPACT_ATOMS: atom_id res chain seq x y z
N MET A 1 31.54 -55.59 -23.61
CA MET A 1 31.41 -54.15 -23.29
C MET A 1 30.02 -53.72 -23.74
N TYR A 2 29.08 -53.57 -22.81
CA TYR A 2 27.75 -53.02 -23.09
C TYR A 2 27.64 -51.70 -22.32
N PHE A 3 27.52 -50.60 -23.06
CA PHE A 3 27.23 -49.27 -22.52
C PHE A 3 25.71 -49.14 -22.40
N THR A 4 25.20 -49.09 -21.18
CA THR A 4 23.79 -48.80 -20.90
C THR A 4 23.66 -47.29 -20.70
N THR A 5 22.96 -46.62 -21.60
CA THR A 5 22.68 -45.17 -21.51
C THR A 5 21.40 -44.98 -20.70
N PHE A 6 21.50 -44.35 -19.52
CA PHE A 6 20.34 -43.93 -18.72
C PHE A 6 19.83 -42.58 -19.24
N PHE A 7 18.59 -42.54 -19.71
CA PHE A 7 17.84 -41.30 -19.89
C PHE A 7 17.24 -40.92 -18.53
N LEU A 8 17.73 -39.86 -17.90
CA LEU A 8 17.04 -39.19 -16.79
C LEU A 8 15.97 -38.26 -17.38
N LEU A 9 14.69 -38.65 -17.31
CA LEU A 9 13.62 -37.66 -17.31
C LEU A 9 13.48 -37.13 -15.88
N ALA A 10 13.92 -35.90 -15.66
CA ALA A 10 13.61 -35.17 -14.44
C ALA A 10 12.21 -34.56 -14.57
N THR A 11 11.22 -35.14 -13.92
CA THR A 11 9.94 -34.49 -13.65
C THR A 11 10.14 -33.58 -12.44
N ALA A 12 10.19 -32.27 -12.68
CA ALA A 12 10.27 -31.25 -11.64
C ALA A 12 9.01 -31.32 -10.77
N HIS A 13 9.19 -31.59 -9.48
CA HIS A 13 8.13 -31.45 -8.50
C HIS A 13 7.85 -29.96 -8.32
N VAL A 14 6.59 -29.54 -8.42
CA VAL A 14 6.18 -28.20 -7.98
C VAL A 14 6.19 -28.22 -6.46
N VAL A 15 7.30 -27.78 -5.87
CA VAL A 15 7.34 -27.39 -4.47
C VAL A 15 6.54 -26.10 -4.38
N PHE A 16 5.29 -26.16 -3.90
CA PHE A 16 4.57 -24.95 -3.54
C PHE A 16 5.28 -24.35 -2.32
N ALA A 17 6.14 -23.36 -2.58
CA ALA A 17 6.76 -22.56 -1.56
C ALA A 17 5.72 -21.59 -0.98
N LYS A 18 5.90 -21.17 0.26
CA LYS A 18 5.19 -20.03 0.85
C LYS A 18 5.71 -18.71 0.29
N VAL A 19 4.97 -17.61 0.44
CA VAL A 19 5.53 -16.29 0.09
C VAL A 19 6.78 -16.02 0.92
N GLN A 20 7.73 -15.27 0.36
CA GLN A 20 9.01 -15.00 1.02
C GLN A 20 8.80 -14.16 2.29
N PHE A 21 7.85 -13.22 2.27
CA PHE A 21 7.65 -12.29 3.37
C PHE A 21 6.26 -12.40 4.00
N LEU A 22 6.25 -12.53 5.33
CA LEU A 22 5.08 -12.34 6.16
C LEU A 22 5.33 -11.10 7.02
N GLY A 23 4.37 -10.17 7.03
CA GLY A 23 4.53 -8.88 7.67
C GLY A 23 3.31 -8.36 8.41
N VAL A 24 3.57 -7.35 9.22
CA VAL A 24 2.58 -6.57 9.96
C VAL A 24 2.87 -5.07 9.80
N ALA A 25 1.84 -4.27 9.59
CA ALA A 25 1.95 -2.82 9.60
C ALA A 25 2.05 -2.29 11.04
N ILE A 26 3.06 -1.47 11.31
CA ILE A 26 3.30 -0.82 12.60
C ILE A 26 2.93 0.66 12.44
N ALA A 27 1.62 0.91 12.54
CA ALA A 27 1.01 2.21 12.24
C ALA A 27 1.22 3.23 13.37
N GLY A 28 0.90 4.49 13.06
CA GLY A 28 0.97 5.62 13.98
C GLY A 28 1.61 6.85 13.35
N GLY A 29 2.53 6.66 12.40
CA GLY A 29 3.14 7.76 11.62
C GLY A 29 2.16 8.46 10.69
N ASP A 30 1.17 7.70 10.23
CA ASP A 30 0.06 8.03 9.34
C ASP A 30 -1.18 8.59 10.06
N PHE A 31 -1.25 8.50 11.39
CA PHE A 31 -2.45 8.91 12.13
C PHE A 31 -2.82 10.38 11.84
N GLY A 32 -4.09 10.59 11.46
CA GLY A 32 -4.60 11.89 11.04
C GLY A 32 -4.38 12.24 9.58
N CYS A 33 -3.84 11.31 8.77
CA CYS A 33 -3.96 11.36 7.32
C CYS A 33 -5.39 11.06 6.88
N GLN A 34 -5.81 11.71 5.80
CA GLN A 34 -7.08 11.51 5.14
C GLN A 34 -6.82 11.08 3.70
N ILE A 35 -7.79 10.41 3.06
CA ILE A 35 -7.65 9.92 1.69
C ILE A 35 -7.41 11.05 0.67
N ASP A 36 -7.74 12.30 1.00
CA ASP A 36 -7.39 13.45 0.15
C ASP A 36 -5.89 13.86 0.24
N GLY A 37 -5.08 13.11 0.99
CA GLY A 37 -3.66 13.40 1.23
C GLY A 37 -3.42 14.56 2.19
N THR A 38 -4.41 15.00 2.96
CA THR A 38 -4.24 15.92 4.08
C THR A 38 -3.82 15.15 5.33
N CYS A 39 -2.67 15.49 5.92
CA CYS A 39 -2.20 14.88 7.17
C CYS A 39 -1.88 15.95 8.23
N SER A 40 -2.51 15.82 9.41
CA SER A 40 -2.26 16.72 10.54
C SER A 40 -0.99 16.34 11.30
N LEU A 41 -0.02 17.26 11.38
CA LEU A 41 1.25 17.01 12.09
C LEU A 41 1.07 16.61 13.56
N GLY A 42 0.02 17.12 14.23
CA GLY A 42 -0.22 16.87 15.65
C GLY A 42 -0.82 15.49 15.93
N SER A 43 -1.22 14.75 14.90
CA SER A 43 -1.87 13.45 15.04
C SER A 43 -0.90 12.27 14.93
N THR A 44 0.31 12.50 14.40
CA THR A 44 1.36 11.48 14.33
C THR A 44 1.74 10.96 15.72
N GLN A 45 1.65 9.64 15.88
CA GLN A 45 2.01 8.91 17.09
C GLN A 45 2.92 7.75 16.72
N LEU A 46 4.20 8.04 16.47
CA LEU A 46 5.17 6.99 16.18
C LEU A 46 5.30 6.04 17.39
N PRO A 47 5.25 4.71 17.20
CA PRO A 47 5.33 3.72 18.28
C PRO A 47 6.79 3.54 18.77
N LEU A 48 7.39 4.62 19.27
CA LEU A 48 8.79 4.70 19.72
C LEU A 48 8.99 4.25 21.17
N SER A 49 7.89 4.08 21.92
CA SER A 49 7.95 3.59 23.30
C SER A 49 8.32 2.11 23.33
N ASN A 50 8.66 1.60 24.52
CA ASN A 50 8.93 0.17 24.72
C ASN A 50 7.79 -0.73 24.19
N ASP A 51 6.55 -0.24 24.17
CA ASP A 51 5.42 -1.00 23.69
C ASP A 51 5.53 -1.28 22.18
N GLY A 52 5.83 -0.27 21.36
CA GLY A 52 6.03 -0.45 19.93
C GLY A 52 7.24 -1.30 19.57
N VAL A 53 8.37 -1.08 20.26
CA VAL A 53 9.59 -1.90 20.07
C VAL A 53 9.33 -3.35 20.46
N SER A 54 8.64 -3.59 21.59
CA SER A 54 8.30 -4.94 22.03
C SER A 54 7.33 -5.65 21.08
N GLN A 55 6.40 -4.91 20.44
CA GLN A 55 5.54 -5.48 19.40
C GLN A 55 6.36 -5.98 18.22
N MET A 56 7.26 -5.15 17.69
CA MET A 56 8.12 -5.54 16.57
C MET A 56 9.00 -6.74 16.91
N GLN A 57 9.58 -6.78 18.12
CA GLN A 57 10.36 -7.91 18.61
C GLN A 57 9.51 -9.18 18.73
N HIS A 58 8.31 -9.08 19.33
CA HIS A 58 7.38 -10.20 19.46
C HIS A 58 7.04 -10.81 18.11
N PHE A 59 6.59 -10.00 17.15
CA PHE A 59 6.24 -10.48 15.81
C PHE A 59 7.42 -11.21 15.14
N VAL A 60 8.64 -10.69 15.28
CA VAL A 60 9.81 -11.26 14.60
C VAL A 60 10.34 -12.50 15.32
N GLU A 61 10.48 -12.45 16.65
CA GLU A 61 11.10 -13.51 17.45
C GLU A 61 10.14 -14.66 17.73
N ASP A 62 8.87 -14.37 18.01
CA ASP A 62 7.87 -15.37 18.41
C ASP A 62 7.05 -15.87 17.21
N ASP A 63 6.69 -14.98 16.27
CA ASP A 63 5.78 -15.31 15.16
C ASP A 63 6.49 -15.55 13.81
N GLY A 64 7.78 -15.23 13.74
CA GLY A 64 8.58 -15.39 12.53
C GLY A 64 8.26 -14.39 11.41
N VAL A 65 7.58 -13.29 11.74
CA VAL A 65 7.43 -12.12 10.85
C VAL A 65 8.81 -11.63 10.42
N ASN A 66 8.95 -11.29 9.14
CA ASN A 66 10.25 -10.95 8.56
C ASN A 66 10.23 -9.67 7.72
N ILE A 67 9.10 -8.96 7.69
CA ILE A 67 8.98 -7.60 7.17
C ILE A 67 7.98 -6.81 8.02
N LEU A 68 8.26 -5.53 8.26
CA LEU A 68 7.38 -4.61 8.98
C LEU A 68 7.16 -3.37 8.11
N ARG A 69 5.90 -2.97 7.93
CA ARG A 69 5.52 -1.76 7.18
C ARG A 69 5.34 -0.60 8.14
N LEU A 70 5.97 0.54 7.85
CA LEU A 70 6.10 1.68 8.75
C LEU A 70 5.50 2.94 8.08
N PRO A 71 4.16 3.07 8.07
CA PRO A 71 3.47 4.22 7.49
C PRO A 71 3.93 5.55 8.08
N ILE A 72 4.14 6.54 7.23
CA ILE A 72 4.49 7.90 7.63
C ILE A 72 3.94 8.93 6.65
N SER A 73 3.41 10.03 7.18
CA SER A 73 2.97 11.13 6.31
C SER A 73 4.14 11.92 5.72
N TRP A 74 3.98 12.32 4.46
CA TRP A 74 4.87 13.27 3.79
C TRP A 74 4.94 14.58 4.59
N GLN A 75 3.79 15.09 5.05
CA GLN A 75 3.69 16.30 5.87
C GLN A 75 4.62 16.23 7.08
N PHE A 76 4.61 15.11 7.82
CA PHE A 76 5.48 14.93 8.98
C PHE A 76 6.96 14.99 8.57
N LEU A 77 7.36 14.23 7.55
CA LEU A 77 8.77 14.14 7.13
C LEU A 77 9.37 15.48 6.73
N VAL A 78 8.59 16.38 6.10
CA VAL A 78 9.06 17.72 5.70
C VAL A 78 8.52 18.85 6.57
N ASN A 79 7.86 18.53 7.69
CA ASN A 79 7.24 19.51 8.59
C ASN A 79 6.38 20.55 7.85
N ASN A 80 5.48 20.07 6.99
CA ASN A 80 4.63 20.86 6.09
C ASN A 80 5.37 21.78 5.10
N GLN A 81 6.67 21.61 4.90
CA GLN A 81 7.46 22.38 3.93
C GLN A 81 7.62 21.57 2.63
N LEU A 82 6.59 21.58 1.78
CA LEU A 82 6.59 20.87 0.50
C LEU A 82 7.84 21.20 -0.34
N GLY A 83 8.48 20.16 -0.88
CA GLY A 83 9.68 20.28 -1.71
C GLY A 83 10.97 20.69 -0.98
N LYS A 84 10.92 20.93 0.34
CA LYS A 84 12.09 21.29 1.15
C LYS A 84 12.82 20.04 1.65
N PRO A 85 14.04 20.22 2.23
CA PRO A 85 14.72 19.12 2.88
C PRO A 85 13.87 18.48 3.98
N LEU A 86 14.11 17.19 4.24
CA LEU A 86 13.55 16.48 5.38
C LEU A 86 13.81 17.27 6.67
N ASP A 87 12.79 17.46 7.50
CA ASP A 87 12.93 18.14 8.78
C ASP A 87 13.77 17.26 9.71
N SER A 88 14.89 17.79 10.20
CA SER A 88 15.85 16.98 10.96
C SER A 88 15.27 16.37 12.24
N LYS A 89 14.29 17.02 12.88
CA LYS A 89 13.70 16.52 14.14
C LYS A 89 12.67 15.44 13.87
N ASN A 90 11.84 15.64 12.85
CA ASN A 90 10.84 14.67 12.46
C ASN A 90 11.51 13.44 11.85
N LEU A 91 12.52 13.64 11.00
CA LEU A 91 13.33 12.56 10.45
C LEU A 91 14.04 11.77 11.55
N ALA A 92 14.61 12.41 12.58
CA ALA A 92 15.25 11.69 13.68
C ALA A 92 14.28 10.77 14.45
N GLN A 93 13.01 11.18 14.61
CA GLN A 93 12.00 10.33 15.23
C GLN A 93 11.60 9.16 14.34
N TYR A 94 11.38 9.39 13.05
CA TYR A 94 11.06 8.30 12.12
C TYR A 94 12.24 7.35 11.93
N ASP A 95 13.47 7.87 11.90
CA ASP A 95 14.70 7.10 11.87
C ASP A 95 14.85 6.20 13.09
N GLN A 96 14.48 6.69 14.28
CA GLN A 96 14.47 5.84 15.47
C GLN A 96 13.51 4.64 15.32
N LEU A 97 12.34 4.83 14.69
CA LEU A 97 11.43 3.72 14.38
C LEU A 97 12.05 2.74 13.38
N MET A 98 12.65 3.27 12.31
CA MET A 98 13.36 2.47 11.29
C MET A 98 14.49 1.63 11.92
N GLU A 99 15.34 2.24 12.74
CA GLU A 99 16.44 1.55 13.43
C GLU A 99 15.92 0.48 14.40
N ASN A 100 14.84 0.76 15.14
CA ASN A 100 14.21 -0.23 16.01
C ASN A 100 13.68 -1.42 15.20
N CYS A 101 13.05 -1.18 14.04
CA CYS A 101 12.63 -2.23 13.13
C CYS A 101 13.83 -3.02 12.59
N LEU A 102 14.86 -2.35 12.08
CA LEU A 102 16.04 -2.99 11.48
C LEU A 102 16.82 -3.83 12.51
N ALA A 103 16.83 -3.40 13.78
CA ALA A 103 17.45 -4.12 14.88
C ALA A 103 16.79 -5.47 15.19
N THR A 104 15.50 -5.66 14.83
CA THR A 104 14.85 -6.98 14.92
C THR A 104 15.40 -7.97 13.88
N GLY A 105 16.01 -7.46 12.82
CA GLY A 105 16.47 -8.25 11.68
C GLY A 105 15.43 -8.42 10.55
N ALA A 106 14.22 -7.90 10.71
CA ALA A 106 13.22 -7.85 9.64
C ALA A 106 13.60 -6.87 8.51
N HIS A 107 12.90 -6.98 7.39
CA HIS A 107 12.84 -5.90 6.40
C HIS A 107 11.95 -4.77 6.93
N CYS A 108 12.27 -3.52 6.62
CA CYS A 108 11.55 -2.34 7.09
C CYS A 108 11.09 -1.52 5.89
N MET A 109 9.78 -1.51 5.67
CA MET A 109 9.14 -0.85 4.54
C MET A 109 8.73 0.56 4.92
N ILE A 110 9.29 1.53 4.20
CA ILE A 110 8.89 2.94 4.29
C ILE A 110 7.68 3.10 3.38
N ASP A 111 6.55 3.44 3.98
CA ASP A 111 5.30 3.78 3.31
C ASP A 111 5.05 5.29 3.42
N ILE A 112 4.91 5.97 2.28
CA ILE A 112 4.46 7.35 2.22
C ILE A 112 2.93 7.37 2.15
N HIS A 113 2.30 7.60 3.29
CA HIS A 113 0.87 7.35 3.50
C HIS A 113 -0.03 8.53 3.04
N ASN A 114 0.01 8.85 1.74
CA ASN A 114 -0.49 10.12 1.21
C ASN A 114 -1.44 10.03 0.01
N PHE A 115 -1.85 8.85 -0.46
CA PHE A 115 -2.91 8.70 -1.47
C PHE A 115 -2.61 9.41 -2.80
N ALA A 116 -1.31 9.46 -3.16
CA ALA A 116 -0.74 10.26 -4.24
C ALA A 116 -1.09 11.76 -4.22
N ARG A 117 -1.36 12.29 -3.03
CA ARG A 117 -1.85 13.65 -2.82
C ARG A 117 -1.09 14.39 -1.72
N TRP A 118 -1.19 15.71 -1.81
CA TRP A 118 -0.84 16.63 -0.73
C TRP A 118 -1.97 17.65 -0.61
N ASN A 119 -2.70 17.61 0.52
CA ASN A 119 -3.78 18.55 0.83
C ASN A 119 -4.80 18.71 -0.32
N GLY A 120 -5.29 17.59 -0.86
CA GLY A 120 -6.25 17.51 -1.96
C GLY A 120 -5.64 17.52 -3.36
N GLY A 121 -4.41 18.01 -3.53
CA GLY A 121 -3.75 18.10 -4.83
C GLY A 121 -3.03 16.81 -5.22
N ILE A 122 -3.31 16.27 -6.41
CA ILE A 122 -2.69 15.05 -6.94
C ILE A 122 -1.29 15.35 -7.50
N ILE A 123 -0.29 14.56 -7.12
CA ILE A 123 1.10 14.71 -7.57
C ILE A 123 1.17 14.59 -9.10
N GLY A 124 1.82 15.56 -9.75
CA GLY A 124 1.95 15.62 -11.21
C GLY A 124 0.65 15.98 -11.95
N GLN A 125 -0.46 16.17 -11.24
CA GLN A 125 -1.82 16.32 -11.83
C GLN A 125 -2.61 17.45 -11.16
N GLY A 126 -1.95 18.56 -10.84
CA GLY A 126 -2.56 19.77 -10.26
C GLY A 126 -2.24 20.01 -8.79
N GLY A 127 -1.63 19.03 -8.11
CA GLY A 127 -1.00 19.16 -6.80
C GLY A 127 0.51 19.40 -6.88
N PRO A 128 1.30 18.77 -5.99
CA PRO A 128 2.76 18.83 -6.04
C PRO A 128 3.31 18.43 -7.41
N THR A 129 4.46 18.98 -7.78
CA THR A 129 5.20 18.59 -8.96
C THR A 129 5.91 17.25 -8.75
N ASP A 130 6.24 16.57 -9.86
CA ASP A 130 7.08 15.36 -9.80
C ASP A 130 8.42 15.64 -9.12
N ASP A 131 9.00 16.82 -9.32
CA ASP A 131 10.31 17.18 -8.74
C ASP A 131 10.24 17.29 -7.21
N GLU A 132 9.12 17.74 -6.65
CA GLU A 132 8.93 17.81 -5.19
C GLU A 132 8.82 16.40 -4.59
N PHE A 133 8.14 15.48 -5.28
CA PHE A 133 8.04 14.09 -4.83
C PHE A 133 9.34 13.31 -5.04
N VAL A 134 10.03 13.55 -6.16
CA VAL A 134 11.40 13.04 -6.41
C VAL A 134 12.37 13.55 -5.35
N SER A 135 12.24 14.80 -4.91
CA SER A 135 13.07 15.38 -3.84
C SER A 135 12.89 14.64 -2.51
N LEU A 136 11.66 14.30 -2.13
CA LEU A 136 11.38 13.47 -0.94
C LEU A 136 12.12 12.13 -1.03
N TRP A 137 11.88 11.40 -2.12
CA TRP A 137 12.43 10.06 -2.29
C TRP A 137 13.94 10.02 -2.46
N SER A 138 14.53 11.02 -3.11
CA SER A 138 16.00 11.12 -3.22
C SER A 138 16.65 11.22 -1.85
N GLN A 139 16.07 12.00 -0.93
CA GLN A 139 16.60 12.20 0.41
C GLN A 139 16.44 10.95 1.28
N LEU A 140 15.28 10.30 1.24
CA LEU A 140 15.05 9.03 1.95
C LEU A 140 15.98 7.93 1.42
N ALA A 141 16.07 7.79 0.09
CA ALA A 141 16.94 6.80 -0.53
C ALA A 141 18.41 7.03 -0.21
N SER A 142 18.90 8.27 -0.25
CA SER A 142 20.28 8.58 0.16
C SER A 142 20.56 8.24 1.62
N LYS A 143 19.57 8.41 2.52
CA LYS A 143 19.72 8.06 3.94
C LYS A 143 19.83 6.55 4.16
N TYR A 144 19.07 5.76 3.40
CA TYR A 144 18.93 4.32 3.63
C TYR A 144 19.61 3.44 2.56
N ALA A 145 20.39 4.03 1.65
CA ALA A 145 20.99 3.34 0.50
C ALA A 145 21.83 2.12 0.87
N ASP A 146 22.56 2.17 1.98
CA ASP A 146 23.49 1.13 2.41
C ASP A 146 22.82 -0.03 3.16
N ASN A 147 21.50 0.03 3.39
CA ASN A 147 20.77 -1.03 4.10
C ASN A 147 19.83 -1.78 3.14
N ASP A 148 20.17 -3.03 2.85
CA ASP A 148 19.44 -3.89 1.91
C ASP A 148 18.11 -4.42 2.46
N LYS A 149 17.85 -4.27 3.77
CA LYS A 149 16.59 -4.62 4.42
C LYS A 149 15.55 -3.51 4.33
N VAL A 150 15.89 -2.33 3.81
CA VAL A 150 14.91 -1.27 3.59
C VAL A 150 14.11 -1.56 2.31
N VAL A 151 12.81 -1.35 2.38
CA VAL A 151 11.87 -1.46 1.26
C VAL A 151 11.21 -0.11 1.04
N PHE A 152 11.10 0.32 -0.21
CA PHE A 152 10.49 1.60 -0.56
C PHE A 152 9.12 1.38 -1.19
N GLU A 153 8.07 1.59 -0.43
CA GLU A 153 6.72 1.69 -0.99
C GLU A 153 6.49 3.14 -1.41
N LEU A 154 6.33 3.38 -2.71
CA LEU A 154 6.38 4.75 -3.22
C LEU A 154 5.27 5.63 -2.66
N MET A 155 4.07 5.08 -2.46
CA MET A 155 2.88 5.82 -2.04
C MET A 155 1.77 4.85 -1.66
N ASN A 156 1.15 5.06 -0.50
CA ASN A 156 -0.08 4.35 -0.14
C ASN A 156 -1.25 4.74 -1.05
N GLU A 157 -1.93 3.76 -1.62
CA GLU A 157 -3.29 3.85 -2.18
C GLU A 157 -3.61 5.07 -3.05
N PRO A 158 -2.93 5.29 -4.18
CA PRO A 158 -3.39 6.27 -5.15
C PRO A 158 -4.81 5.93 -5.66
N HIS A 159 -5.63 6.96 -5.84
CA HIS A 159 -7.00 6.82 -6.32
C HIS A 159 -7.44 8.05 -7.13
N ASP A 160 -8.51 7.94 -7.91
CA ASP A 160 -9.13 9.04 -8.68
C ASP A 160 -8.11 9.92 -9.44
N LEU A 161 -7.18 9.29 -10.17
CA LEU A 161 -6.12 9.96 -10.93
C LEU A 161 -5.92 9.34 -12.32
N ASP A 162 -5.20 10.04 -13.19
CA ASP A 162 -4.70 9.48 -14.45
C ASP A 162 -3.48 8.59 -14.19
N VAL A 163 -3.68 7.28 -14.28
CA VAL A 163 -2.66 6.29 -13.95
C VAL A 163 -1.46 6.31 -14.92
N GLY A 164 -1.65 6.79 -16.16
CA GLY A 164 -0.56 6.94 -17.11
C GLY A 164 0.37 8.10 -16.75
N ILE A 165 -0.19 9.22 -16.29
CA ILE A 165 0.63 10.31 -15.73
C ILE A 165 1.33 9.84 -14.44
N TRP A 166 0.61 9.15 -13.56
CA TRP A 166 1.16 8.62 -12.32
C TRP A 166 2.30 7.62 -12.54
N ALA A 167 2.19 6.70 -13.50
CA ALA A 167 3.28 5.78 -13.84
C ALA A 167 4.56 6.52 -14.29
N ASN A 168 4.42 7.65 -14.98
CA ASN A 168 5.57 8.50 -15.33
C ASN A 168 6.19 9.16 -14.09
N THR A 169 5.38 9.61 -13.13
CA THR A 169 5.85 10.10 -11.83
C THR A 169 6.62 9.00 -11.09
N CYS A 170 6.06 7.80 -10.97
CA CYS A 170 6.72 6.64 -10.35
C CYS A 170 8.04 6.28 -11.05
N GLN A 171 8.11 6.34 -12.38
CA GLN A 171 9.36 6.10 -13.13
C GLN A 171 10.46 7.12 -12.77
N LYS A 172 10.11 8.40 -12.59
CA LYS A 172 11.06 9.43 -12.15
C LYS A 172 11.56 9.14 -10.73
N VAL A 173 10.67 8.74 -9.84
CA VAL A 173 11.00 8.37 -8.45
C VAL A 173 11.90 7.14 -8.38
N VAL A 174 11.57 6.05 -9.09
CA VAL A 174 12.44 4.86 -9.20
C VAL A 174 13.84 5.26 -9.67
N THR A 175 13.91 6.07 -10.73
CA THR A 175 15.19 6.56 -11.26
C THR A 175 15.98 7.33 -10.20
N ALA A 176 15.31 8.18 -9.42
CA ALA A 176 15.93 8.99 -8.39
C ALA A 176 16.43 8.14 -7.20
N ILE A 177 15.62 7.19 -6.72
CA ILE A 177 16.01 6.23 -5.67
C ILE A 177 17.27 5.47 -6.08
N ARG A 178 17.29 4.92 -7.30
CA ARG A 178 18.47 4.18 -7.80
C ARG A 178 19.69 5.09 -7.97
N LYS A 179 19.53 6.34 -8.44
CA LYS A 179 20.62 7.32 -8.56
C LYS A 179 21.15 7.82 -7.20
N ALA A 180 20.32 7.77 -6.16
CA ALA A 180 20.71 8.13 -4.79
C ALA A 180 21.59 7.07 -4.11
N GLY A 181 21.83 5.92 -4.76
CA GLY A 181 22.68 4.83 -4.28
C GLY A 181 21.92 3.58 -3.81
N ALA A 182 20.59 3.65 -3.68
CA ALA A 182 19.77 2.56 -3.18
C ALA A 182 19.46 1.53 -4.30
N THR A 183 20.46 0.72 -4.66
CA THR A 183 20.40 -0.18 -5.82
C THR A 183 19.93 -1.60 -5.52
N SER A 184 19.93 -2.04 -4.26
CA SER A 184 19.58 -3.41 -3.87
C SER A 184 18.14 -3.55 -3.38
N GLN A 185 17.53 -2.48 -2.90
CA GLN A 185 16.24 -2.48 -2.21
C GLN A 185 15.07 -2.81 -3.15
N MET A 186 14.02 -3.42 -2.58
CA MET A 186 12.71 -3.53 -3.21
C MET A 186 12.05 -2.15 -3.31
N ILE A 187 11.36 -1.91 -4.43
CA ILE A 187 10.50 -0.74 -4.63
C ILE A 187 9.11 -1.25 -5.03
N LEU A 188 8.09 -0.88 -4.28
CA LEU A 188 6.69 -1.20 -4.60
C LEU A 188 6.09 -0.09 -5.46
N LEU A 189 5.38 -0.49 -6.51
CA LEU A 189 4.83 0.38 -7.55
C LEU A 189 3.31 0.43 -7.40
N PRO A 190 2.78 1.47 -6.75
CA PRO A 190 1.34 1.59 -6.50
C PRO A 190 0.62 2.09 -7.74
N GLY A 191 -0.55 1.52 -8.00
CA GLY A 191 -1.49 1.90 -9.05
C GLY A 191 -2.65 2.74 -8.54
N SER A 192 -3.78 2.66 -9.24
CA SER A 192 -4.99 3.43 -8.91
C SER A 192 -6.04 2.52 -8.27
N ASN A 193 -7.17 3.10 -7.86
CA ASN A 193 -8.24 2.44 -7.11
C ASN A 193 -7.75 1.83 -5.79
N PHE A 194 -6.95 2.60 -5.02
CA PHE A 194 -6.44 2.19 -3.72
C PHE A 194 -5.66 0.88 -3.78
N ASP A 195 -4.87 0.68 -4.85
CA ASP A 195 -4.09 -0.54 -5.10
C ASP A 195 -4.92 -1.84 -5.10
N SER A 196 -6.24 -1.74 -5.27
CA SER A 196 -7.16 -2.84 -5.05
C SER A 196 -6.91 -4.00 -6.00
N ALA A 197 -6.66 -5.19 -5.44
CA ALA A 197 -6.51 -6.42 -6.21
C ALA A 197 -7.72 -6.73 -7.10
N ALA A 198 -8.90 -6.18 -6.81
CA ALA A 198 -10.09 -6.37 -7.66
C ALA A 198 -10.03 -5.56 -8.96
N ASN A 199 -9.38 -4.40 -8.97
CA ASN A 199 -9.49 -3.43 -10.08
C ASN A 199 -8.15 -3.02 -10.69
N LEU A 200 -7.03 -3.35 -10.03
CA LEU A 200 -5.69 -2.94 -10.44
C LEU A 200 -5.38 -3.37 -11.88
N THR A 201 -5.88 -4.53 -12.31
CA THR A 201 -5.62 -5.11 -13.64
C THR A 201 -6.68 -4.77 -14.69
N GLU A 202 -7.77 -4.09 -14.33
CA GLU A 202 -8.91 -3.88 -15.24
C GLU A 202 -8.79 -2.60 -16.08
N SER A 203 -7.98 -1.63 -15.65
CA SER A 203 -7.99 -0.25 -16.18
C SER A 203 -6.77 0.12 -17.02
N GLY A 204 -5.88 -0.83 -17.34
CA GLY A 204 -4.67 -0.61 -18.15
C GLY A 204 -3.53 0.12 -17.41
N GLY A 205 -3.76 0.53 -16.16
CA GLY A 205 -2.75 1.21 -15.34
C GLY A 205 -1.66 0.28 -14.81
N ALA A 206 -2.01 -0.96 -14.48
CA ALA A 206 -1.03 -1.95 -14.01
C ALA A 206 0.04 -2.23 -15.07
N GLU A 207 -0.30 -2.35 -16.36
CA GLU A 207 0.71 -2.51 -17.41
C GLU A 207 1.71 -1.36 -17.46
N GLN A 208 1.24 -0.12 -17.34
CA GLN A 208 2.11 1.06 -17.37
C GLN A 208 3.08 1.08 -16.17
N LEU A 209 2.63 0.63 -14.99
CA LEU A 209 3.50 0.45 -13.83
C LEU A 209 4.50 -0.69 -14.05
N LEU A 210 4.07 -1.79 -14.67
CA LEU A 210 4.96 -2.89 -15.03
C LEU A 210 5.96 -2.51 -16.15
N ASP A 211 5.73 -1.45 -16.90
CA ASP A 211 6.72 -0.96 -17.86
C ASP A 211 7.86 -0.15 -17.22
N ILE A 212 7.69 0.31 -15.97
CA ILE A 212 8.72 1.03 -15.21
C ILE A 212 10.00 0.20 -15.10
N LYS A 213 11.14 0.82 -15.42
CA LYS A 213 12.47 0.20 -15.37
C LYS A 213 13.42 0.91 -14.40
N ASN A 214 14.37 0.16 -13.87
CA ASN A 214 15.58 0.71 -13.29
C ASN A 214 16.41 1.44 -14.38
N PRO A 215 17.37 2.30 -14.00
CA PRO A 215 18.23 3.00 -14.97
C PRO A 215 19.05 2.08 -15.90
N ASP A 216 19.28 0.84 -15.50
CA ASP A 216 19.96 -0.19 -16.30
C ASP A 216 19.03 -0.93 -17.28
N GLY A 217 17.75 -0.55 -17.33
CA GLY A 217 16.72 -1.15 -18.17
C GLY A 217 16.05 -2.40 -17.58
N THR A 218 16.47 -2.87 -16.41
CA THR A 218 15.88 -4.03 -15.74
C THR A 218 14.61 -3.68 -14.97
N THR A 219 13.84 -4.70 -14.58
CA THR A 219 12.72 -4.58 -13.61
C THR A 219 13.06 -5.24 -12.28
N ASN A 220 14.33 -5.52 -12.01
CA ASN A 220 14.77 -6.21 -10.81
C ASN A 220 14.33 -5.42 -9.56
N ASN A 221 13.76 -6.12 -8.59
CA ASN A 221 13.27 -5.56 -7.33
C ASN A 221 12.21 -4.46 -7.48
N LEU A 222 11.53 -4.39 -8.64
CA LEU A 222 10.35 -3.55 -8.85
C LEU A 222 9.10 -4.43 -8.84
N LEU A 223 8.25 -4.24 -7.84
CA LEU A 223 7.08 -5.08 -7.57
C LEU A 223 5.81 -4.25 -7.71
N LEU A 224 4.74 -4.83 -8.26
CA LEU A 224 3.43 -4.18 -8.23
C LEU A 224 2.91 -4.15 -6.79
N ASP A 225 2.44 -3.00 -6.34
CA ASP A 225 1.83 -2.85 -5.01
C ASP A 225 0.35 -3.24 -5.04
N ILE A 226 -0.12 -3.96 -4.03
CA ILE A 226 -1.45 -4.58 -4.03
C ILE A 226 -2.07 -4.51 -2.63
N HIS A 227 -3.27 -3.95 -2.57
CA HIS A 227 -4.10 -3.91 -1.37
C HIS A 227 -5.40 -4.70 -1.59
N LYS A 228 -5.96 -5.28 -0.51
CA LYS A 228 -7.34 -5.80 -0.55
C LYS A 228 -7.92 -6.01 0.84
N TYR A 229 -9.13 -5.53 1.07
CA TYR A 229 -9.94 -5.82 2.25
C TYR A 229 -11.10 -6.78 1.94
N LEU A 230 -11.70 -7.33 2.99
CA LEU A 230 -12.70 -8.41 2.91
C LEU A 230 -14.14 -7.94 3.21
N ASP A 231 -14.30 -6.70 3.64
CA ASP A 231 -15.60 -6.10 3.89
C ASP A 231 -16.32 -5.69 2.60
N GLU A 232 -17.59 -5.36 2.74
CA GLU A 232 -18.54 -5.19 1.64
C GLU A 232 -18.14 -4.15 0.58
N ASP A 233 -17.36 -3.15 0.98
CA ASP A 233 -16.91 -2.05 0.13
C ASP A 233 -15.39 -1.96 -0.02
N ASN A 234 -14.65 -2.99 0.43
CA ASN A 234 -13.19 -3.05 0.36
C ASN A 234 -12.46 -1.92 1.12
N SER A 235 -13.11 -1.31 2.12
CA SER A 235 -12.55 -0.18 2.86
C SER A 235 -11.74 -0.58 4.10
N GLY A 236 -11.92 -1.80 4.61
CA GLY A 236 -11.35 -2.19 5.90
C GLY A 236 -11.95 -1.44 7.08
N THR A 237 -13.20 -0.96 6.97
CA THR A 237 -13.84 -0.18 8.05
C THR A 237 -14.97 -0.92 8.74
N HIS A 238 -15.40 -2.07 8.17
CA HIS A 238 -16.50 -2.85 8.71
C HIS A 238 -16.03 -4.07 9.50
N THR A 239 -16.88 -4.50 10.43
CA THR A 239 -16.61 -5.68 11.25
C THR A 239 -16.78 -6.99 10.47
N GLN A 240 -17.76 -7.09 9.58
CA GLN A 240 -18.05 -8.35 8.89
C GLN A 240 -17.26 -8.48 7.60
N CYS A 241 -16.84 -9.71 7.30
CA CYS A 241 -16.26 -10.06 6.02
C CYS A 241 -17.32 -10.67 5.12
N THR A 242 -17.33 -10.26 3.85
CA THR A 242 -18.33 -10.69 2.86
C THR A 242 -17.73 -11.53 1.73
N THR A 243 -16.40 -11.64 1.68
CA THR A 243 -15.65 -12.36 0.66
C THR A 243 -14.32 -12.87 1.21
N ASP A 244 -13.77 -13.93 0.60
CA ASP A 244 -12.40 -14.39 0.83
C ASP A 244 -11.40 -13.87 -0.23
N ASN A 245 -11.88 -13.00 -1.13
CA ASN A 245 -11.11 -12.41 -2.23
C ASN A 245 -10.46 -13.42 -3.19
N ALA A 246 -10.92 -14.68 -3.22
CA ALA A 246 -10.28 -15.72 -4.03
C ALA A 246 -10.21 -15.37 -5.52
N ASP A 247 -11.29 -14.81 -6.07
CA ASP A 247 -11.35 -14.41 -7.48
C ASP A 247 -10.40 -13.24 -7.79
N ALA A 248 -10.33 -12.24 -6.91
CA ALA A 248 -9.45 -11.08 -7.08
C ALA A 248 -7.97 -11.50 -7.08
N PHE A 249 -7.53 -12.25 -6.08
CA PHE A 249 -6.14 -12.71 -6.01
C PHE A 249 -5.78 -13.72 -7.11
N THR A 250 -6.72 -14.57 -7.54
CA THR A 250 -6.51 -15.46 -8.69
C THR A 250 -6.32 -14.66 -9.98
N THR A 251 -7.10 -13.59 -10.16
CA THR A 251 -7.01 -12.69 -11.32
C THR A 251 -5.65 -11.98 -11.35
N VAL A 252 -5.24 -11.34 -10.24
CA VAL A 252 -3.96 -10.64 -10.17
C VAL A 252 -2.78 -11.61 -10.30
N ALA A 253 -2.84 -12.80 -9.68
CA ALA A 253 -1.79 -13.80 -9.81
C ALA A 253 -1.63 -14.25 -11.28
N SER A 254 -2.75 -14.47 -11.99
CA SER A 254 -2.73 -14.85 -13.40
C SER A 254 -2.16 -13.73 -14.27
N PHE A 255 -2.56 -12.49 -14.03
CA PHE A 255 -2.02 -11.30 -14.69
C PHE A 255 -0.49 -11.16 -14.50
N LEU A 256 -0.01 -11.27 -13.26
CA LEU A 256 1.41 -11.18 -12.95
C LEU A 256 2.21 -12.29 -13.64
N ARG A 257 1.69 -13.53 -13.68
CA ARG A 257 2.30 -14.64 -14.41
C ARG A 257 2.40 -14.35 -15.90
N GLU A 258 1.31 -13.86 -16.51
CA GLU A 258 1.28 -13.52 -17.93
C GLU A 258 2.33 -12.45 -18.27
N LYS A 259 2.44 -11.41 -17.43
CA LYS A 259 3.41 -10.33 -17.65
C LYS A 259 4.84 -10.71 -17.26
N GLY A 260 5.06 -11.87 -16.64
CA GLY A 260 6.37 -12.28 -16.10
C GLY A 260 6.85 -11.37 -14.98
N ARG A 261 5.92 -10.87 -14.16
CA ARG A 261 6.16 -9.91 -13.09
C ARG A 261 5.70 -10.45 -11.74
N LYS A 262 6.06 -9.71 -10.69
CA LYS A 262 5.73 -10.05 -9.31
C LYS A 262 5.05 -8.87 -8.63
N GLY A 263 4.24 -9.19 -7.63
CA GLY A 263 3.55 -8.23 -6.78
C GLY A 263 3.82 -8.51 -5.30
N PHE A 264 3.52 -7.51 -4.49
CA PHE A 264 3.59 -7.58 -3.04
C PHE A 264 2.23 -7.15 -2.49
N ILE A 265 1.62 -7.96 -1.62
CA ILE A 265 0.39 -7.55 -0.92
C ILE A 265 0.83 -6.76 0.31
N SER A 266 0.92 -5.43 0.21
CA SER A 266 1.43 -4.57 1.29
C SER A 266 0.36 -4.17 2.30
N GLU A 267 -0.92 -4.42 1.97
CA GLU A 267 -2.03 -4.20 2.90
C GLU A 267 -3.21 -5.16 2.67
N THR A 268 -3.62 -5.81 3.74
CA THR A 268 -4.91 -6.50 3.84
C THR A 268 -5.21 -6.71 5.32
N GLY A 269 -6.47 -6.73 5.69
CA GLY A 269 -6.88 -6.89 7.08
C GLY A 269 -8.32 -7.37 7.16
N ALA A 270 -8.67 -7.84 8.33
CA ALA A 270 -10.01 -8.28 8.66
C ALA A 270 -10.26 -8.04 10.14
N SER A 271 -11.53 -8.05 10.56
CA SER A 271 -11.86 -8.02 11.98
C SER A 271 -11.83 -9.41 12.60
N GLN A 272 -11.98 -9.48 13.93
CA GLN A 272 -12.09 -10.76 14.65
C GLN A 272 -13.48 -11.41 14.59
N ASP A 273 -14.40 -10.90 13.76
CA ASP A 273 -15.72 -11.51 13.54
C ASP A 273 -15.60 -12.93 12.96
N GLU A 274 -16.55 -13.81 13.29
CA GLU A 274 -16.54 -15.20 12.84
C GLU A 274 -16.55 -15.32 11.30
N SER A 275 -17.22 -14.40 10.61
CA SER A 275 -17.21 -14.32 9.14
C SER A 275 -15.81 -14.11 8.57
N CYS A 276 -14.97 -13.36 9.31
CA CYS A 276 -13.64 -12.98 8.90
C CYS A 276 -12.59 -14.06 9.12
N ILE A 277 -12.66 -14.82 10.21
CA ILE A 277 -11.65 -15.86 10.49
C ILE A 277 -11.56 -16.87 9.34
N THR A 278 -12.70 -17.35 8.84
CA THR A 278 -12.68 -18.31 7.73
C THR A 278 -12.20 -17.67 6.42
N ALA A 279 -12.74 -16.50 6.08
CA ALA A 279 -12.46 -15.82 4.83
C ALA A 279 -11.00 -15.34 4.73
N PHE A 280 -10.47 -14.75 5.80
CA PHE A 280 -9.10 -14.23 5.83
C PHE A 280 -8.06 -15.34 5.82
N CYS A 281 -8.31 -16.44 6.53
CA CYS A 281 -7.45 -17.63 6.47
C CYS A 281 -7.45 -18.25 5.04
N SER A 282 -8.61 -18.30 4.36
CA SER A 282 -8.73 -18.77 2.97
C SER A 282 -7.92 -17.89 2.01
N GLN A 283 -8.09 -16.57 2.10
CA GLN A 283 -7.35 -15.57 1.34
C GLN A 283 -5.83 -15.76 1.49
N ASN A 284 -5.33 -15.79 2.73
CA ASN A 284 -3.90 -15.83 2.99
C ASN A 284 -3.30 -17.18 2.59
N THR A 285 -4.06 -18.27 2.68
CA THR A 285 -3.68 -19.57 2.10
C THR A 285 -3.54 -19.49 0.58
N LEU A 286 -4.46 -18.80 -0.11
CA LEU A 286 -4.38 -18.60 -1.56
C LEU A 286 -3.16 -17.76 -1.93
N ILE A 287 -2.89 -16.66 -1.23
CA ILE A 287 -1.70 -15.83 -1.44
C ILE A 287 -0.44 -16.67 -1.30
N ASN A 288 -0.33 -17.48 -0.22
CA ASN A 288 0.79 -18.39 0.00
C ASN A 288 0.99 -19.41 -1.13
N LYS A 289 -0.10 -19.95 -1.70
CA LYS A 289 -0.04 -20.91 -2.82
C LYS A 289 0.43 -20.28 -4.14
N ASN A 290 0.38 -18.95 -4.27
CA ASN A 290 0.78 -18.22 -5.48
C ASN A 290 2.12 -17.48 -5.29
N SER A 291 3.03 -18.06 -4.50
CA SER A 291 4.34 -17.48 -4.14
C SER A 291 5.33 -17.32 -5.30
N ASP A 292 5.06 -17.91 -6.45
CA ASP A 292 5.83 -17.66 -7.68
C ASP A 292 5.68 -16.21 -8.17
N VAL A 293 4.52 -15.59 -7.91
CA VAL A 293 4.22 -14.19 -8.31
C VAL A 293 3.97 -13.25 -7.13
N PHE A 294 3.49 -13.73 -6.00
CA PHE A 294 3.39 -12.93 -4.78
C PHE A 294 4.65 -13.09 -3.93
N VAL A 295 5.34 -11.97 -3.69
CA VAL A 295 6.59 -11.94 -2.93
C VAL A 295 6.33 -11.96 -1.43
N GLY A 296 5.22 -11.36 -1.00
CA GLY A 296 4.89 -11.26 0.41
C GLY A 296 3.49 -10.74 0.66
N LEU A 297 3.14 -10.77 1.94
CA LEU A 297 1.90 -10.27 2.52
C LEU A 297 2.23 -9.48 3.79
N VAL A 298 1.74 -8.24 3.89
CA VAL A 298 1.71 -7.45 5.13
C VAL A 298 0.26 -7.26 5.55
N ALA A 299 -0.02 -7.58 6.81
CA ALA A 299 -1.35 -7.41 7.39
C ALA A 299 -1.49 -6.08 8.14
N TRP A 300 -2.66 -5.46 8.01
CA TRP A 300 -3.05 -4.25 8.72
C TRP A 300 -3.97 -4.59 9.92
N GLY A 301 -3.74 -4.09 11.13
CA GLY A 301 -2.61 -3.24 11.55
C GLY A 301 -2.36 -3.24 13.07
N ALA A 302 -1.11 -2.97 13.46
CA ALA A 302 -0.62 -2.91 14.84
C ALA A 302 0.10 -1.58 15.11
N GLY A 303 1.04 -1.53 16.05
CA GLY A 303 1.79 -0.33 16.40
C GLY A 303 1.04 0.54 17.41
N SER A 304 0.66 1.75 17.01
CA SER A 304 -0.05 2.70 17.87
C SER A 304 -1.56 2.47 17.95
N PHE A 305 -2.11 1.50 17.19
CA PHE A 305 -3.50 1.08 17.38
C PHE A 305 -3.70 0.39 18.73
N ASP A 306 -4.84 0.65 19.35
CA ASP A 306 -5.28 -0.11 20.52
C ASP A 306 -5.77 -1.52 20.12
N THR A 307 -5.94 -2.39 21.12
CA THR A 307 -6.47 -3.76 20.91
C THR A 307 -7.97 -3.79 20.57
N SER A 308 -8.67 -2.66 20.66
CA SER A 308 -10.10 -2.52 20.34
C SER A 308 -10.38 -2.00 18.93
N TYR A 309 -9.35 -1.57 18.20
CA TYR A 309 -9.45 -1.22 16.79
C TYR A 309 -10.00 -2.42 16.00
N VAL A 310 -10.92 -2.15 15.07
CA VAL A 310 -11.71 -3.18 14.39
C VAL A 310 -10.84 -4.23 13.67
N MET A 311 -9.69 -3.83 13.11
CA MET A 311 -8.72 -4.73 12.48
C MET A 311 -7.40 -4.79 13.27
N SER A 312 -7.46 -4.63 14.59
CA SER A 312 -6.26 -4.62 15.42
C SER A 312 -5.51 -5.95 15.31
N LEU A 313 -4.21 -5.86 15.08
CA LEU A 313 -3.22 -6.92 15.30
C LEU A 313 -2.32 -6.60 16.49
N THR A 314 -2.58 -5.50 17.22
CA THR A 314 -1.80 -5.13 18.41
C THR A 314 -1.90 -6.26 19.44
N PRO A 315 -0.77 -6.87 19.85
CA PRO A 315 -0.79 -7.96 20.82
C PRO A 315 -1.19 -7.46 22.21
N SER A 316 -1.91 -8.31 22.94
CA SER A 316 -2.32 -8.03 24.32
C SER A 316 -1.22 -8.38 25.31
N LYS A 317 -1.11 -7.63 26.42
CA LYS A 317 -0.20 -7.99 27.52
C LYS A 317 -0.86 -9.00 28.45
N LYS A 318 -0.29 -10.21 28.58
CA LYS A 318 -0.74 -11.25 29.52
C LYS A 318 0.45 -11.84 30.26
N ASN A 319 0.38 -11.85 31.60
CA ASN A 319 1.43 -12.40 32.47
C ASN A 319 2.86 -11.88 32.19
N GLY A 320 2.97 -10.62 31.74
CA GLY A 320 4.26 -10.00 31.42
C GLY A 320 4.80 -10.30 30.02
N GLY A 321 4.11 -11.11 29.22
CA GLY A 321 4.40 -11.34 27.79
C GLY A 321 3.35 -10.72 26.87
N LEU A 322 3.70 -10.64 25.58
CA LEU A 322 2.78 -10.28 24.51
C LEU A 322 2.08 -11.54 23.99
N VAL A 323 0.78 -11.40 23.71
CA VAL A 323 -0.07 -12.48 23.22
C VAL A 323 -0.94 -11.95 22.10
N ASP A 324 -0.69 -12.52 20.93
CA ASP A 324 -1.46 -12.32 19.71
C ASP A 324 -2.93 -12.69 19.83
N ASN A 325 -3.71 -12.08 18.92
CA ASN A 325 -5.11 -12.42 18.74
C ASN A 325 -5.30 -13.58 17.75
N GLN A 326 -6.55 -13.94 17.50
CA GLN A 326 -6.88 -15.08 16.66
C GLN A 326 -6.51 -14.87 15.18
N LEU A 327 -6.64 -13.64 14.67
CA LEU A 327 -6.31 -13.34 13.27
C LEU A 327 -4.81 -13.54 13.01
N MET A 328 -3.98 -12.98 13.89
CA MET A 328 -2.53 -13.09 13.77
C MET A 328 -2.08 -14.55 13.84
N SER A 329 -2.46 -15.24 14.92
CA SER A 329 -2.05 -16.64 15.14
C SER A 329 -2.59 -17.61 14.08
N GLN A 330 -3.88 -17.53 13.71
CA GLN A 330 -4.52 -18.54 12.85
C GLN A 330 -4.47 -18.19 11.36
N CYS A 331 -4.66 -16.92 10.98
CA CYS A 331 -4.82 -16.56 9.57
C CYS A 331 -3.55 -15.97 8.95
N LEU A 332 -2.57 -15.54 9.75
CA LEU A 332 -1.28 -15.05 9.25
C LEU A 332 -0.17 -16.07 9.53
N VAL A 333 0.12 -16.36 10.79
CA VAL A 333 1.22 -17.25 11.18
C VAL A 333 0.96 -18.69 10.72
N ALA A 334 -0.17 -19.29 11.12
CA ALA A 334 -0.44 -20.69 10.79
C ALA A 334 -0.58 -20.91 9.27
N THR A 335 -1.28 -20.04 8.52
CA THR A 335 -1.38 -20.19 7.06
C THR A 335 -0.02 -20.10 6.35
N TRP A 336 0.88 -19.25 6.86
CA TRP A 336 2.23 -19.11 6.33
C TRP A 336 3.15 -20.28 6.72
N VAL A 337 3.05 -20.79 7.95
CA VAL A 337 3.82 -21.96 8.40
C VAL A 337 3.32 -23.24 7.72
N ASP A 338 2.01 -23.48 7.70
CA ASP A 338 1.40 -24.72 7.17
C ASP A 338 1.53 -24.86 5.66
N SER A 339 1.72 -23.74 4.94
CA SER A 339 2.03 -23.78 3.51
C SER A 339 3.40 -24.42 3.20
N THR A 340 4.24 -24.67 4.21
CA THR A 340 5.46 -25.51 4.07
C THR A 340 5.18 -27.02 4.05
N GLY A 341 3.94 -27.45 4.33
CA GLY A 341 3.57 -28.85 4.58
C GLY A 341 2.88 -29.62 3.44
N ALA A 342 2.58 -29.00 2.29
CA ALA A 342 1.97 -29.69 1.15
C ALA A 342 3.02 -30.35 0.24
N VAL A 343 3.83 -31.27 0.79
CA VAL A 343 4.57 -32.23 -0.02
C VAL A 343 3.61 -33.36 -0.34
N ALA A 344 2.98 -33.33 -1.52
CA ALA A 344 2.28 -34.49 -2.04
C ALA A 344 3.30 -35.61 -2.30
N GLU A 345 3.09 -36.79 -1.71
CA GLU A 345 3.85 -38.00 -2.06
C GLU A 345 3.69 -38.30 -3.55
N ASP A 346 4.81 -38.47 -4.22
CA ASP A 346 4.91 -38.67 -5.65
C ASP A 346 4.34 -40.06 -6.04
N PRO A 347 3.40 -40.18 -6.99
CA PRO A 347 2.97 -41.49 -7.49
C PRO A 347 4.07 -42.07 -8.40
N LYS A 348 4.58 -43.23 -8.01
CA LYS A 348 5.59 -44.02 -8.74
C LYS A 348 5.26 -44.15 -10.24
N PRO A 349 6.18 -43.79 -11.16
CA PRO A 349 5.92 -43.90 -12.60
C PRO A 349 5.83 -45.35 -13.10
N SER A 350 4.81 -45.65 -13.89
CA SER A 350 4.68 -46.85 -14.72
C SER A 350 5.21 -46.59 -16.14
N THR A 351 6.04 -47.52 -16.64
CA THR A 351 6.76 -47.45 -17.92
C THR A 351 5.85 -47.63 -19.16
N PRO A 352 6.04 -46.85 -20.25
CA PRO A 352 5.48 -47.18 -21.57
C PRO A 352 6.48 -47.96 -22.46
N SER A 353 5.92 -48.89 -23.25
CA SER A 353 6.61 -49.75 -24.23
C SER A 353 7.00 -48.99 -25.51
N SER A 354 8.19 -49.25 -26.05
CA SER A 354 8.72 -48.62 -27.28
C SER A 354 8.42 -49.47 -28.52
N ALA A 355 7.93 -48.82 -29.60
CA ALA A 355 7.88 -49.38 -30.95
C ALA A 355 9.02 -48.79 -31.82
N SER A 356 9.66 -49.66 -32.60
CA SER A 356 10.82 -49.39 -33.46
C SER A 356 10.43 -48.72 -34.78
N LEU A 357 11.26 -47.78 -35.27
CA LEU A 357 11.21 -47.26 -36.65
C LEU A 357 12.62 -47.16 -37.23
N ALA A 358 12.75 -47.68 -38.45
CA ALA A 358 14.00 -47.89 -39.17
C ALA A 358 14.45 -46.67 -39.99
N THR A 359 15.77 -46.57 -40.13
CA THR A 359 16.57 -45.58 -40.86
C THR A 359 16.37 -45.61 -42.38
N THR A 360 16.36 -44.43 -43.02
CA THR A 360 16.91 -44.24 -44.37
C THR A 360 17.53 -42.84 -44.52
N THR A 361 18.76 -42.79 -45.04
CA THR A 361 19.46 -41.58 -45.54
C THR A 361 19.17 -41.45 -47.05
N PRO A 362 19.19 -40.24 -47.66
CA PRO A 362 20.43 -39.80 -48.33
C PRO A 362 20.68 -38.26 -48.43
N THR A 363 21.97 -37.92 -48.42
CA THR A 363 22.74 -37.01 -49.30
C THR A 363 22.40 -35.52 -49.47
N THR A 364 23.49 -34.76 -49.34
CA THR A 364 23.79 -33.33 -49.52
C THR A 364 23.41 -32.70 -50.87
N THR A 365 23.12 -31.39 -50.88
CA THR A 365 23.67 -30.39 -51.83
C THR A 365 23.57 -28.98 -51.25
N ALA A 366 24.67 -28.23 -51.29
CA ALA A 366 24.74 -26.81 -50.96
C ALA A 366 24.50 -25.96 -52.23
N THR A 367 23.85 -24.81 -52.09
CA THR A 367 23.90 -23.74 -53.11
C THR A 367 23.87 -22.38 -52.42
N LYS A 368 24.90 -21.57 -52.67
CA LYS A 368 24.97 -20.14 -52.39
C LYS A 368 24.44 -19.39 -53.62
N THR A 369 23.61 -18.36 -53.42
CA THR A 369 23.55 -17.19 -54.32
C THR A 369 23.17 -15.94 -53.52
N SER A 370 23.67 -14.80 -53.98
CA SER A 370 23.79 -13.52 -53.27
C SER A 370 23.11 -12.36 -54.02
N VAL A 371 22.73 -11.33 -53.25
CA VAL A 371 22.58 -9.88 -53.56
C VAL A 371 21.37 -9.35 -54.35
N SER A 372 20.65 -8.40 -53.71
CA SER A 372 20.25 -7.03 -54.14
C SER A 372 18.91 -6.68 -53.47
N GLY A 373 18.73 -5.63 -52.65
CA GLY A 373 19.04 -4.21 -52.85
C GLY A 373 17.76 -3.47 -53.29
N SER A 374 17.08 -2.76 -52.37
CA SER A 374 16.41 -1.45 -52.61
C SER A 374 15.60 -0.99 -51.38
N ALA A 375 15.55 0.33 -51.19
CA ALA A 375 15.03 1.05 -50.05
C ALA A 375 13.54 1.43 -50.16
N ARG A 376 12.91 1.54 -48.99
CA ARG A 376 11.94 2.56 -48.49
C ARG A 376 10.84 3.08 -49.44
N ALA A 377 9.60 2.73 -49.11
CA ALA A 377 8.35 3.45 -49.41
C ALA A 377 7.36 3.19 -48.26
N SER A 378 7.21 4.13 -47.31
CA SER A 378 6.08 5.05 -47.11
C SER A 378 4.81 4.42 -46.49
N GLU A 379 4.45 4.96 -45.32
CA GLU A 379 3.35 4.63 -44.41
C GLU A 379 1.95 4.83 -45.02
N PRO A 380 0.89 4.18 -44.49
CA PRO A 380 -0.49 4.52 -44.83
C PRO A 380 -1.01 5.69 -44.00
N VAL A 381 -1.42 6.76 -44.70
CA VAL A 381 -2.16 7.92 -44.21
C VAL A 381 -3.66 7.59 -44.13
N ILE A 382 -4.29 7.79 -42.98
CA ILE A 382 -5.75 7.76 -42.83
C ILE A 382 -6.28 9.18 -43.11
N THR A 383 -7.17 9.29 -44.11
CA THR A 383 -7.81 10.55 -44.52
C THR A 383 -9.20 10.62 -43.88
N VAL A 384 -9.46 11.64 -43.05
CA VAL A 384 -10.80 11.94 -42.53
C VAL A 384 -11.38 13.10 -43.35
N GLN A 385 -12.53 12.86 -43.97
CA GLN A 385 -13.32 13.87 -44.68
C GLN A 385 -14.14 14.69 -43.67
N ILE A 386 -14.01 16.00 -43.72
CA ILE A 386 -14.84 16.97 -42.98
C ILE A 386 -15.80 17.61 -43.97
N ASN A 387 -17.11 17.50 -43.72
CA ASN A 387 -18.12 18.31 -44.40
C ASN A 387 -18.45 19.53 -43.53
N SER A 388 -18.21 20.70 -44.09
CA SER A 388 -18.56 22.01 -43.56
C SER A 388 -19.96 22.42 -44.01
N ASP A 389 -20.81 22.81 -43.05
CA ASP A 389 -21.76 23.89 -43.26
C ASP A 389 -21.86 24.75 -41.99
N THR A 390 -21.75 26.06 -42.22
CA THR A 390 -21.67 27.23 -41.31
C THR A 390 -22.84 27.34 -40.32
N SER A 391 -22.74 27.96 -39.13
CA SER A 391 -22.36 29.36 -38.89
C SER A 391 -22.07 29.69 -37.40
N VAL A 392 -21.20 30.68 -37.19
CA VAL A 392 -20.75 31.29 -35.91
C VAL A 392 -21.86 32.09 -35.22
N ILE A 393 -22.02 31.91 -33.89
CA ILE A 393 -22.35 33.00 -32.94
C ILE A 393 -21.55 32.80 -31.65
N THR A 394 -20.78 33.83 -31.29
CA THR A 394 -20.04 34.00 -30.03
C THR A 394 -20.96 34.53 -28.93
N THR A 395 -20.94 33.92 -27.73
CA THR A 395 -21.04 34.61 -26.42
C THR A 395 -20.67 33.65 -25.28
N SER A 396 -19.70 34.03 -24.45
CA SER A 396 -19.45 33.59 -23.06
C SER A 396 -19.84 34.74 -22.11
N PRO A 397 -19.82 34.62 -20.76
CA PRO A 397 -19.79 33.43 -19.87
C PRO A 397 -20.81 33.52 -18.70
N GLU A 398 -21.02 32.45 -17.91
CA GLU A 398 -21.41 32.49 -16.46
C GLU A 398 -21.38 31.05 -15.90
N THR A 399 -20.31 30.66 -15.19
CA THR A 399 -20.22 30.47 -13.72
C THR A 399 -21.30 29.58 -13.10
N SER A 400 -20.97 28.30 -12.89
CA SER A 400 -21.66 27.41 -11.95
C SER A 400 -20.95 27.44 -10.59
N ALA A 401 -21.64 27.96 -9.58
CA ALA A 401 -21.25 27.97 -8.17
C ALA A 401 -21.33 26.55 -7.53
N PRO A 402 -20.63 26.30 -6.41
CA PRO A 402 -20.53 24.98 -5.79
C PRO A 402 -21.80 24.63 -4.98
N THR A 403 -22.20 23.35 -5.01
CA THR A 403 -23.25 22.81 -4.14
C THR A 403 -22.65 22.51 -2.77
N THR A 404 -23.10 23.24 -1.74
CA THR A 404 -22.81 22.92 -0.34
C THR A 404 -23.75 21.83 0.16
N LEU A 405 -23.17 20.71 0.63
CA LEU A 405 -23.89 19.65 1.32
C LEU A 405 -24.08 20.05 2.78
N LEU A 406 -25.33 20.20 3.23
CA LEU A 406 -25.69 20.37 4.65
C LEU A 406 -26.13 19.02 5.20
N ILE A 407 -25.29 18.41 6.05
CA ILE A 407 -25.65 17.22 6.84
C ILE A 407 -26.27 17.72 8.14
N VAL A 408 -27.55 17.44 8.33
CA VAL A 408 -28.24 17.61 9.63
C VAL A 408 -28.24 16.25 10.33
N THR A 409 -27.62 16.19 11.50
CA THR A 409 -27.63 15.01 12.37
C THR A 409 -28.99 14.87 13.07
N GLY A 410 -29.70 13.78 12.84
CA GLY A 410 -30.89 13.37 13.59
C GLY A 410 -30.86 11.88 13.92
N SER A 411 -31.09 11.53 15.19
CA SER A 411 -31.16 10.16 15.71
C SER A 411 -32.37 9.36 15.19
N PRO A 412 -32.35 8.00 15.27
CA PRO A 412 -33.10 7.14 14.38
C PRO A 412 -34.48 6.75 14.92
N SER A 413 -35.45 6.62 14.01
CA SER A 413 -36.61 5.73 14.18
C SER A 413 -37.20 5.39 12.81
N ASP A 414 -37.04 4.12 12.45
CA ASP A 414 -37.89 3.23 11.63
C ASP A 414 -38.65 3.72 10.37
N GLU A 415 -38.62 2.79 9.40
CA GLU A 415 -39.52 2.55 8.27
C GLU A 415 -39.24 3.21 6.89
N SER A 416 -38.79 2.33 5.97
CA SER A 416 -39.01 2.23 4.52
C SER A 416 -39.35 3.47 3.69
N TYR A 417 -38.52 3.76 2.67
CA TYR A 417 -38.88 4.67 1.57
C TYR A 417 -38.93 3.96 0.22
N SER A 418 -40.10 4.06 -0.44
CA SER A 418 -40.26 3.89 -1.89
C SER A 418 -40.07 5.23 -2.58
N ILE A 419 -39.23 5.29 -3.62
CA ILE A 419 -38.96 6.51 -4.36
C ILE A 419 -40.00 6.68 -5.47
N ALA A 420 -40.79 7.76 -5.42
CA ALA A 420 -41.58 8.25 -6.54
C ALA A 420 -41.13 9.68 -6.89
N LEU A 421 -40.73 9.87 -8.15
CA LEU A 421 -40.33 11.15 -8.74
C LEU A 421 -41.54 12.07 -8.94
N ALA A 422 -41.49 13.29 -8.37
CA ALA A 422 -42.41 14.37 -8.68
C ALA A 422 -41.65 15.65 -9.10
N LYS A 423 -42.10 16.26 -10.21
CA LYS A 423 -41.57 17.49 -10.83
C LYS A 423 -41.78 18.74 -9.96
N PRO A 424 -40.93 19.78 -10.10
CA PRO A 424 -41.02 20.99 -9.29
C PRO A 424 -42.14 21.92 -9.76
N THR A 425 -42.85 22.51 -8.80
CA THR A 425 -43.76 23.65 -9.02
C THR A 425 -43.21 24.85 -8.26
N THR A 426 -43.05 25.96 -8.96
CA THR A 426 -42.52 27.24 -8.46
C THR A 426 -43.56 27.99 -7.64
N THR A 427 -43.18 28.53 -6.47
CA THR A 427 -43.85 29.70 -5.88
C THR A 427 -42.93 30.50 -4.97
N ASN A 428 -43.15 31.82 -5.01
CA ASN A 428 -42.27 32.90 -4.59
C ASN A 428 -42.04 33.06 -3.08
N SER A 429 -40.89 33.68 -2.78
CA SER A 429 -40.46 34.25 -1.50
C SER A 429 -41.42 35.30 -0.94
N PRO A 430 -41.38 35.58 0.38
CA PRO A 430 -40.92 36.91 0.74
C PRO A 430 -39.93 36.97 1.92
N THR A 431 -39.00 37.92 1.76
CA THR A 431 -38.01 38.48 2.67
C THR A 431 -38.57 38.89 4.03
N GLN A 432 -37.85 38.58 5.12
CA GLN A 432 -37.90 39.35 6.37
C GLN A 432 -36.51 39.72 6.88
N THR A 433 -36.37 41.01 7.12
CA THR A 433 -35.23 41.77 7.62
C THR A 433 -34.90 41.42 9.07
N GLN A 434 -33.64 41.06 9.36
CA GLN A 434 -33.12 41.00 10.73
C GLN A 434 -32.66 42.38 11.20
N THR A 435 -33.13 42.78 12.39
CA THR A 435 -32.55 43.85 13.20
C THR A 435 -32.17 43.22 14.55
N GLN A 436 -30.90 43.27 14.93
CA GLN A 436 -30.48 43.01 16.32
C GLN A 436 -29.54 44.12 16.79
N ALA A 437 -29.89 44.69 17.94
CA ALA A 437 -29.18 45.74 18.67
C ALA A 437 -28.14 45.14 19.64
N PRO A 438 -27.13 45.91 20.07
CA PRO A 438 -26.05 45.42 20.91
C PRO A 438 -26.37 45.57 22.41
N THR A 439 -25.98 44.59 23.23
CA THR A 439 -25.99 44.74 24.70
C THR A 439 -24.61 44.43 25.28
N ASN A 440 -23.97 45.49 25.78
CA ASN A 440 -22.85 45.48 26.72
C ASN A 440 -23.30 44.97 28.09
N ALA A 441 -22.49 44.13 28.75
CA ALA A 441 -22.45 44.06 30.21
C ALA A 441 -21.11 43.48 30.70
N THR A 442 -20.37 44.31 31.44
CA THR A 442 -19.20 44.00 32.26
C THR A 442 -19.58 43.20 33.52
N PRO A 443 -18.63 42.49 34.15
CA PRO A 443 -18.61 42.44 35.61
C PRO A 443 -17.25 42.86 36.21
N THR A 444 -17.33 43.75 37.20
CA THR A 444 -16.29 44.20 38.13
C THR A 444 -16.02 43.13 39.19
N GLY A 445 -14.76 42.97 39.61
CA GLY A 445 -14.34 41.98 40.61
C GLY A 445 -14.35 42.45 42.07
N SER A 446 -13.91 41.55 42.96
CA SER A 446 -13.26 41.88 44.23
C SER A 446 -12.43 40.71 44.75
N ALA A 447 -11.27 41.04 45.31
CA ALA A 447 -10.30 40.15 45.92
C ALA A 447 -10.58 39.94 47.42
N SER A 448 -10.04 38.87 48.00
CA SER A 448 -9.61 38.83 49.41
C SER A 448 -8.64 37.67 49.65
N SER A 449 -7.46 38.02 50.15
CA SER A 449 -6.36 37.17 50.62
C SER A 449 -6.32 37.18 52.15
N VAL A 450 -6.06 36.03 52.80
CA VAL A 450 -5.58 35.96 54.20
C VAL A 450 -4.46 34.92 54.32
N HIS A 451 -3.38 35.34 54.98
CA HIS A 451 -2.12 34.64 55.29
C HIS A 451 -2.16 33.97 56.70
N ILE A 452 -1.06 33.23 57.00
CA ILE A 452 -0.48 32.79 58.31
C ILE A 452 -0.72 31.30 58.64
N SER A 453 0.24 30.44 59.03
CA SER A 453 1.72 30.44 59.14
C SER A 453 2.22 29.02 59.52
N VAL A 454 3.42 28.67 59.01
CA VAL A 454 4.59 28.01 59.66
C VAL A 454 4.43 26.68 60.43
N ALA A 455 5.15 25.65 59.97
CA ALA A 455 6.04 24.84 60.82
C ALA A 455 7.13 24.12 59.98
N ILE A 456 8.39 24.40 60.35
CA ILE A 456 9.65 23.82 59.88
C ILE A 456 9.98 22.61 60.75
N TRP A 457 10.41 21.49 60.16
CA TRP A 457 11.45 20.61 60.71
C TRP A 457 12.25 20.01 59.56
N GLY A 458 13.53 20.35 59.47
CA GLY A 458 14.49 19.68 58.61
C GLY A 458 15.15 18.50 59.33
N PHE A 459 15.74 17.59 58.56
CA PHE A 459 17.03 17.00 58.90
C PHE A 459 17.75 16.50 57.64
N VAL A 460 19.06 16.66 57.69
CA VAL A 460 20.12 16.46 56.70
C VAL A 460 20.68 15.03 56.79
N LEU A 461 21.12 14.44 55.67
CA LEU A 461 22.44 13.79 55.43
C LEU A 461 22.45 13.10 54.04
N LEU A 462 23.26 13.54 53.07
CA LEU A 462 24.65 13.13 52.78
C LEU A 462 24.72 11.77 52.01
N SER A 463 24.79 11.78 50.67
CA SER A 463 26.00 11.64 49.83
C SER A 463 26.81 10.35 50.05
N LEU A 464 26.89 9.47 49.03
CA LEU A 464 28.09 9.10 48.25
C LEU A 464 27.96 7.69 47.62
N ILE A 465 28.16 7.63 46.30
CA ILE A 465 29.09 6.73 45.57
C ILE A 465 29.16 5.27 46.05
N LEU A 466 28.52 4.36 45.29
CA LEU A 466 29.14 3.27 44.51
C LEU A 466 28.08 2.56 43.66
#